data_AF-A0A7T8GSC8-F1
#
_entry.id   AF-A0A7T8GSC8-F1
#
_cell.length_a   1.000
_cell.length_b   1.000
_cell.length_c   1.000
_cell.angle_alpha   90.00
_cell.angle_beta   90.00
_cell.angle_gamma   90.00
#
_symmetry.space_group_name_H-M   'P 1'
#
loop_
_entity.id
_entity.type
_entity.pdbx_description
1 polymer ?
#
loop_
_entity_poly.entity_id
_entity_poly.type
_entity_poly.pdbx_seq_one_letter_code
_entity_poly.pdbx_strand_id
1 'polypeptide(L)'
;ATNLSTLTREVLFVKNELTSVVRRDMKEVKSDVINLKSILNSMVKQFGSVMDPSRFSCSVTSDEIRTAGVITYSVCNVNSDEMMNTNNGHATIKQSGDYLLSFTANLVSVNSQAVWCALYKQSPGSDGWKAYLMKFNVIQKHESHTDG
;
A
#
# COMPACT_ATOMS: atom_id res chain seq x y z
N ALA A 1 -32.02 52.63 48.50
CA ALA A 1 -30.71 52.96 47.93
C ALA A 1 -29.89 51.68 47.85
N THR A 2 -29.59 51.22 46.64
CA THR A 2 -28.73 50.04 46.44
C THR A 2 -27.29 50.42 46.79
N ASN A 3 -26.66 49.65 47.69
CA ASN A 3 -25.32 49.94 48.18
C ASN A 3 -24.30 49.65 47.06
N LEU A 4 -23.46 50.65 46.73
CA LEU A 4 -22.45 50.59 45.67
C LEU A 4 -21.48 49.40 45.85
N SER A 5 -21.22 49.00 47.09
CA SER A 5 -20.38 47.83 47.41
C SER A 5 -21.04 46.50 47.01
N THR A 6 -22.36 46.40 47.09
CA THR A 6 -23.13 45.22 46.70
C THR A 6 -23.10 45.05 45.18
N LEU A 7 -23.31 46.14 44.44
CA LEU A 7 -23.25 46.13 42.98
C LEU A 7 -21.86 45.74 42.47
N THR A 8 -20.80 46.24 43.14
CA THR A 8 -19.42 45.92 42.76
C THR A 8 -19.10 44.44 42.93
N ARG A 9 -19.62 43.79 43.99
CA ARG A 9 -19.46 42.34 44.20
C ARG A 9 -20.19 41.52 43.15
N GLU A 10 -21.40 41.90 42.80
CA GLU A 10 -22.20 41.19 41.79
C GLU A 10 -21.54 41.25 40.42
N VAL A 11 -21.02 42.42 40.02
CA VAL A 11 -20.28 42.58 38.76
C VAL A 11 -19.02 41.73 38.73
N LEU A 12 -18.27 41.67 39.83
CA LEU A 12 -17.09 40.81 39.95
C LEU A 12 -17.44 39.32 39.88
N PHE A 13 -18.55 38.91 40.51
CA PHE A 13 -19.04 37.54 40.46
C PHE A 13 -19.42 37.14 39.02
N VAL A 14 -20.25 37.95 38.36
CA VAL A 14 -20.68 37.69 36.96
C VAL A 14 -19.48 37.66 36.02
N LYS A 15 -18.51 38.56 36.19
CA LYS A 15 -17.28 38.57 35.38
C LYS A 15 -16.48 37.27 35.56
N ASN A 16 -16.30 36.82 36.80
CA ASN A 16 -15.53 35.60 37.08
C ASN A 16 -16.25 34.36 36.55
N GLU A 17 -17.57 34.29 36.70
CA GLU A 17 -18.39 33.20 36.19
C GLU A 17 -18.37 33.14 34.67
N LEU A 18 -18.56 34.29 34.01
CA LEU A 18 -18.48 34.38 32.55
C LEU A 18 -17.08 33.99 32.03
N THR A 19 -16.02 34.41 32.72
CA THR A 19 -14.65 34.05 32.35
C THR A 19 -14.41 32.55 32.50
N SER A 20 -15.03 31.90 33.49
CA SER A 20 -14.90 30.45 33.71
C SER A 20 -15.63 29.65 32.63
N VAL A 21 -16.83 30.07 32.25
CA VAL A 21 -17.64 29.45 31.19
C VAL A 21 -16.96 29.58 29.84
N VAL A 22 -16.57 30.79 29.43
CA VAL A 22 -15.88 31.02 28.15
C VAL A 22 -14.60 30.20 28.03
N ARG A 23 -13.86 30.03 29.13
CA ARG A 23 -12.63 29.24 29.15
C ARG A 23 -12.88 27.73 29.04
N ARG A 24 -14.03 27.25 29.54
CA ARG A 24 -14.45 25.85 29.39
C ARG A 24 -14.86 25.58 27.95
N ASP A 25 -15.74 26.40 27.40
CA ASP A 25 -16.24 26.25 26.04
C ASP A 25 -15.11 26.34 25.02
N MET A 26 -14.15 27.27 25.20
CA MET A 26 -12.96 27.34 24.34
C MET A 26 -12.08 26.09 24.41
N LYS A 27 -12.00 25.40 25.56
CA LYS A 27 -11.25 24.15 25.66
C LYS A 27 -11.96 23.02 24.93
N GLU A 28 -13.28 22.93 25.04
CA GLU A 28 -14.09 21.95 24.34
C GLU A 28 -14.01 22.15 22.83
N VAL A 29 -14.22 23.39 22.35
CA VAL A 29 -14.07 23.74 20.92
C VAL A 29 -12.66 23.43 20.41
N LYS A 30 -11.61 23.71 21.19
CA LYS A 30 -10.23 23.37 20.80
C LYS A 30 -10.03 21.86 20.67
N SER A 31 -10.61 21.08 21.58
CA SER A 31 -10.58 19.61 21.52
C SER A 31 -11.26 19.10 20.26
N ASP A 32 -12.45 19.62 19.96
CA ASP A 32 -13.23 19.24 18.79
C ASP A 32 -12.52 19.58 17.47
N VAL A 33 -11.87 20.74 17.39
CA VAL A 33 -11.07 21.13 16.21
C VAL A 33 -9.89 20.16 16.00
N ILE A 34 -9.21 19.74 17.07
CA ILE A 34 -8.11 18.76 16.97
C ILE A 34 -8.64 17.40 16.51
N ASN A 35 -9.77 16.96 17.06
CA ASN A 35 -10.41 15.70 16.68
C ASN A 35 -10.88 15.72 15.22
N LEU A 36 -11.53 16.80 14.79
CA LEU A 36 -11.96 16.98 13.40
C LEU A 36 -10.78 16.97 12.43
N LYS A 37 -9.67 17.63 12.77
CA LYS A 37 -8.45 17.59 11.96
C LYS A 37 -7.89 16.17 11.83
N SER A 38 -7.94 15.37 12.90
CA SER A 38 -7.54 13.97 12.89
C SER A 38 -8.43 13.11 11.97
N ILE A 39 -9.75 13.30 12.06
CA ILE A 39 -10.75 12.61 11.23
C ILE A 39 -10.56 12.96 9.75
N LEU A 40 -10.42 14.25 9.42
CA LEU A 40 -10.17 14.73 8.06
C LEU A 40 -8.89 14.12 7.48
N ASN A 41 -7.80 14.11 8.24
CA ASN A 41 -6.55 13.50 7.78
C ASN A 41 -6.70 11.99 7.52
N SER A 42 -7.52 11.30 8.32
CA SER A 42 -7.82 9.89 8.12
C SER A 42 -8.68 9.65 6.89
N MET A 43 -9.70 10.47 6.66
CA MET A 43 -10.55 10.41 5.47
C MET A 43 -9.76 10.69 4.19
N VAL A 44 -8.91 11.72 4.17
CA VAL A 44 -8.07 12.06 3.00
C VAL A 44 -7.15 10.89 2.63
N LYS A 45 -6.56 10.21 3.61
CA LYS A 45 -5.74 9.02 3.37
C LYS A 45 -6.55 7.87 2.77
N GLN A 46 -7.77 7.63 3.26
CA GLN A 46 -8.65 6.59 2.74
C GLN A 46 -9.15 6.91 1.33
N PHE A 47 -9.51 8.18 1.03
CA PHE A 47 -9.92 8.58 -0.32
C PHE A 47 -8.77 8.51 -1.33
N GLY A 48 -7.55 8.86 -0.92
CA GLY A 48 -6.36 8.73 -1.76
C GLY A 48 -6.12 7.27 -2.21
N SER A 49 -6.25 6.30 -1.30
CA SER A 49 -6.09 4.88 -1.62
C SER A 49 -7.21 4.29 -2.49
N VAL A 50 -8.41 4.90 -2.48
CA VAL A 50 -9.53 4.46 -3.33
C VAL A 50 -9.37 4.96 -4.77
N MET A 51 -8.72 6.11 -4.98
CA MET A 51 -8.53 6.67 -6.32
C MET A 51 -7.34 6.10 -7.11
N ASP A 52 -6.30 5.61 -6.45
CA ASP A 52 -5.21 4.86 -7.10
C ASP A 52 -5.00 3.52 -6.38
N PRO A 53 -5.60 2.43 -6.90
CA PRO A 53 -5.49 1.13 -6.26
C PRO A 53 -4.03 0.66 -6.24
N SER A 54 -3.63 0.01 -5.14
CA SER A 54 -2.29 -0.57 -4.99
C SER A 54 -1.95 -1.51 -6.15
N ARG A 55 -0.93 -1.17 -6.92
CA ARG A 55 -0.52 -1.91 -8.13
C ARG A 55 0.98 -1.88 -8.34
N PHE A 56 1.47 -2.88 -9.04
CA PHE A 56 2.84 -2.92 -9.52
C PHE A 56 2.88 -3.47 -10.94
N SER A 57 3.88 -3.05 -11.72
CA SER A 57 4.15 -3.54 -13.07
C SER A 57 5.64 -3.41 -13.32
N CYS A 58 6.32 -4.54 -13.37
CA CYS A 58 7.77 -4.60 -13.50
C CYS A 58 8.16 -5.50 -14.68
N SER A 59 9.31 -5.19 -15.26
CA SER A 59 9.86 -5.86 -16.42
C SER A 59 11.35 -6.07 -16.26
N VAL A 60 11.88 -6.85 -17.19
CA VAL A 60 13.30 -7.11 -17.33
C VAL A 60 13.76 -6.44 -18.60
N THR A 61 14.93 -5.82 -18.55
CA THR A 61 15.52 -5.09 -19.69
C THR A 61 16.67 -5.86 -20.34
N SER A 62 17.06 -7.01 -19.77
CA SER A 62 18.08 -7.89 -20.35
C SER A 62 17.49 -8.71 -21.49
N ASP A 63 18.28 -8.93 -22.54
CA ASP A 63 17.91 -9.77 -23.68
C ASP A 63 17.76 -11.25 -23.28
N GLU A 64 18.47 -11.68 -22.23
CA GLU A 64 18.37 -13.03 -21.68
C GLU A 64 18.44 -13.02 -20.15
N ILE A 65 17.62 -13.85 -19.50
CA ILE A 65 17.70 -14.15 -18.07
C ILE A 65 17.84 -15.66 -17.90
N ARG A 66 18.95 -16.07 -17.30
CA ARG A 66 19.19 -17.45 -16.88
C ARG A 66 19.03 -17.54 -15.37
N THR A 67 17.91 -18.09 -14.93
CA THR A 67 17.67 -18.35 -13.51
C THR A 67 17.00 -19.71 -13.32
N ALA A 68 17.42 -20.44 -12.29
CA ALA A 68 16.76 -21.65 -11.82
C ALA A 68 15.81 -21.36 -10.63
N GLY A 69 15.69 -20.08 -10.23
CA GLY A 69 14.95 -19.65 -9.05
C GLY A 69 14.01 -18.48 -9.32
N VAL A 70 13.82 -17.64 -8.32
CA VAL A 70 12.93 -16.48 -8.41
C VAL A 70 13.44 -15.50 -9.47
N ILE A 71 12.52 -15.01 -10.30
CA ILE A 71 12.81 -14.00 -11.31
C ILE A 71 12.87 -12.62 -10.64
N THR A 72 13.99 -11.92 -10.80
CA THR A 72 14.16 -10.53 -10.38
C THR A 72 13.86 -9.58 -11.54
N TYR A 73 13.54 -8.33 -11.21
CA TYR A 73 13.11 -7.33 -12.19
C TYR A 73 14.09 -6.16 -12.17
N SER A 74 14.39 -5.57 -13.33
CA SER A 74 15.31 -4.42 -13.41
C SER A 74 14.57 -3.09 -13.39
N VAL A 75 13.32 -3.06 -13.87
CA VAL A 75 12.54 -1.82 -14.02
C VAL A 75 11.11 -2.05 -13.55
N CYS A 76 10.54 -1.06 -12.87
CA CYS A 76 9.11 -1.00 -12.59
C CYS A 76 8.52 0.28 -13.16
N ASN A 77 7.54 0.16 -14.05
CA ASN A 77 6.77 1.29 -14.57
C ASN A 77 5.82 1.84 -13.50
N VAL A 78 5.29 0.95 -12.65
CA VAL A 78 4.47 1.30 -11.49
C VAL A 78 4.89 0.40 -10.32
N ASN A 79 5.01 0.97 -9.13
CA ASN A 79 5.29 0.21 -7.90
C ASN A 79 4.74 0.96 -6.69
N SER A 80 3.40 1.00 -6.55
CA SER A 80 2.74 1.67 -5.44
C SER A 80 3.28 1.14 -4.11
N ASP A 81 3.59 2.04 -3.17
CA ASP A 81 4.10 1.70 -1.84
C ASP A 81 5.29 0.73 -1.82
N GLU A 82 6.09 0.67 -2.88
CA GLU A 82 7.22 -0.28 -3.00
C GLU A 82 6.80 -1.74 -2.80
N MET A 83 5.62 -2.12 -3.31
CA MET A 83 5.08 -3.48 -3.18
C MET A 83 6.03 -4.54 -3.77
N MET A 84 6.61 -4.30 -4.95
CA MET A 84 7.59 -5.19 -5.56
C MET A 84 9.00 -4.83 -5.11
N ASN A 85 9.68 -5.79 -4.48
CA ASN A 85 11.12 -5.71 -4.25
C ASN A 85 11.85 -6.31 -5.47
N THR A 86 12.45 -5.44 -6.28
CA THR A 86 13.12 -5.81 -7.52
C THR A 86 14.34 -6.70 -7.32
N ASN A 87 15.01 -6.59 -6.16
CA ASN A 87 16.24 -7.32 -5.86
C ASN A 87 15.99 -8.80 -5.55
N ASN A 88 14.79 -9.15 -5.07
CA ASN A 88 14.43 -10.54 -4.74
C ASN A 88 13.20 -11.06 -5.49
N GLY A 89 12.54 -10.22 -6.29
CA GLY A 89 11.38 -10.61 -7.10
C GLY A 89 10.09 -10.85 -6.31
N HIS A 90 10.02 -10.42 -5.04
CA HIS A 90 8.87 -10.65 -4.18
C HIS A 90 7.98 -9.42 -4.08
N ALA A 91 6.68 -9.62 -4.29
CA ALA A 91 5.66 -8.62 -4.02
C ALA A 91 5.09 -8.78 -2.60
N THR A 92 5.09 -7.70 -1.80
CA THR A 92 4.46 -7.65 -0.49
C THR A 92 3.17 -6.84 -0.55
N ILE A 93 2.04 -7.54 -0.41
CA ILE A 93 0.71 -6.93 -0.44
C ILE A 93 0.40 -6.34 0.95
N LYS A 94 0.30 -5.02 1.05
CA LYS A 94 0.05 -4.30 2.31
C LYS A 94 -1.44 -4.16 2.66
N GLN A 95 -2.31 -4.22 1.66
CA GLN A 95 -3.76 -4.03 1.81
C GLN A 95 -4.48 -5.32 1.43
N SER A 96 -5.49 -5.71 2.22
CA SER A 96 -6.30 -6.89 1.89
C SER A 96 -7.25 -6.56 0.75
N GLY A 97 -7.39 -7.49 -0.20
CA GLY A 97 -8.29 -7.33 -1.34
C GLY A 97 -8.06 -8.40 -2.41
N ASP A 98 -8.84 -8.32 -3.47
CA ASP A 98 -8.68 -9.17 -4.65
C ASP A 98 -7.68 -8.53 -5.61
N TYR A 99 -6.70 -9.32 -6.04
CA TYR A 99 -5.66 -8.88 -6.96
C TYR A 99 -5.65 -9.75 -8.20
N LEU A 100 -5.61 -9.10 -9.37
CA LEU A 100 -5.29 -9.76 -10.62
C LEU A 100 -3.76 -9.81 -10.78
N LEU A 101 -3.21 -11.01 -10.78
CA LEU A 101 -1.80 -11.22 -11.12
C LEU A 101 -1.72 -11.72 -12.55
N SER A 102 -0.80 -11.16 -13.32
CA SER A 102 -0.47 -11.61 -14.67
C SER A 102 1.04 -11.60 -14.83
N PHE A 103 1.55 -12.60 -15.53
CA PHE A 103 2.97 -12.72 -15.85
C PHE A 103 3.08 -13.23 -17.28
N THR A 104 3.96 -12.60 -18.05
CA THR A 104 4.26 -12.98 -19.44
C THR A 104 5.76 -13.08 -19.60
N ALA A 105 6.24 -14.17 -20.19
CA ALA A 105 7.64 -14.37 -20.48
C ALA A 105 7.80 -15.12 -21.80
N ASN A 106 8.86 -14.78 -22.53
CA ASN A 106 9.37 -15.59 -23.62
C ASN A 106 10.38 -16.59 -23.03
N LEU A 107 10.07 -17.88 -23.09
CA LEU A 107 10.88 -18.93 -22.47
C LEU A 107 11.62 -19.70 -23.56
N VAL A 108 12.94 -19.81 -23.41
CA VAL A 108 13.81 -20.58 -24.30
C VAL A 108 14.25 -21.84 -23.58
N SER A 109 14.00 -23.00 -24.19
CA SER A 109 14.53 -24.28 -23.73
C SER A 109 15.79 -24.61 -24.51
N VAL A 110 16.86 -24.94 -23.78
CA VAL A 110 18.11 -25.46 -24.37
C VAL A 110 18.19 -26.94 -24.03
N ASN A 111 18.65 -27.77 -24.97
CA ASN A 111 18.82 -29.22 -24.81
C ASN A 111 17.53 -29.97 -24.45
N SER A 112 16.38 -29.52 -24.98
CA SER A 112 15.07 -30.17 -24.79
C SER A 112 14.61 -30.28 -23.32
N GLN A 113 15.10 -29.42 -22.43
CA GLN A 113 14.64 -29.40 -21.04
C GLN A 113 13.31 -28.65 -20.91
N ALA A 114 12.37 -29.20 -20.15
CA ALA A 114 11.11 -28.50 -19.89
C ALA A 114 11.38 -27.23 -19.05
N VAL A 115 10.90 -26.08 -19.53
CA VAL A 115 10.95 -24.81 -18.80
C VAL A 115 9.53 -24.47 -18.38
N TRP A 116 9.37 -24.07 -17.12
CA TRP A 116 8.10 -23.64 -16.56
C TRP A 116 8.33 -22.45 -15.63
N CYS A 117 7.32 -21.59 -15.54
CA CYS A 117 7.28 -20.51 -14.57
C CYS A 117 6.01 -20.67 -13.73
N ALA A 118 6.00 -20.16 -12.51
CA ALA A 118 4.81 -20.16 -11.68
C ALA A 118 4.80 -18.93 -10.78
N LEU A 119 3.61 -18.50 -10.38
CA LEU A 119 3.47 -17.51 -9.33
C LEU A 119 3.24 -18.21 -8.00
N TYR A 120 3.95 -17.76 -6.98
CA TYR A 120 3.87 -18.31 -5.64
C TYR A 120 3.29 -17.28 -4.69
N LYS A 121 2.37 -17.73 -3.83
CA LYS A 121 1.89 -16.95 -2.68
C LYS A 121 2.42 -17.58 -1.41
N GLN A 122 3.11 -16.80 -0.59
CA GLN A 122 3.42 -17.22 0.77
C GLN A 122 2.13 -17.12 1.60
N SER A 123 1.72 -18.22 2.24
CA SER A 123 0.65 -18.14 3.24
C SER A 123 1.26 -17.70 4.58
N PRO A 124 0.56 -16.86 5.38
CA PRO A 124 1.02 -16.57 6.75
C PRO A 124 1.13 -17.86 7.57
N GLY A 125 2.16 -17.98 8.42
CA GLY A 125 2.35 -19.13 9.31
C GLY A 125 3.25 -20.25 8.75
N SER A 126 3.11 -21.45 9.29
CA SER A 126 3.91 -22.65 8.93
C SER A 126 3.46 -23.36 7.65
N ASP A 127 2.42 -22.86 6.98
CA ASP A 127 1.76 -23.53 5.85
C ASP A 127 2.56 -23.47 4.53
N GLY A 128 3.71 -22.81 4.53
CA GLY A 128 4.63 -22.77 3.39
C GLY A 128 4.11 -22.00 2.17
N TRP A 129 4.70 -22.28 1.02
CA TRP A 129 4.40 -21.63 -0.25
C TRP A 129 3.29 -22.36 -1.00
N LYS A 130 2.24 -21.64 -1.42
CA LYS A 130 1.21 -22.17 -2.32
C LYS A 130 1.51 -21.74 -3.75
N ALA A 131 1.70 -22.71 -4.63
CA ALA A 131 1.91 -22.48 -6.06
C ALA A 131 0.56 -22.26 -6.77
N TYR A 132 0.46 -21.18 -7.55
CA TYR A 132 -0.63 -20.97 -8.48
C TYR A 132 -0.09 -21.22 -9.88
N LEU A 133 -0.49 -22.36 -10.46
CA LEU A 133 -0.16 -22.71 -11.84
C LEU A 133 -0.89 -21.75 -12.78
N MET A 134 -0.13 -20.95 -13.52
CA MET A 134 -0.66 -20.19 -14.64
C MET A 134 -0.56 -21.03 -15.92
N LYS A 135 -1.61 -20.99 -16.75
CA LYS A 135 -1.53 -21.52 -18.12
C LYS A 135 -0.70 -20.54 -18.95
N PHE A 136 0.44 -21.00 -19.45
CA PHE A 136 1.28 -20.25 -20.38
C PHE A 136 0.87 -20.57 -21.82
N ASN A 137 0.82 -19.55 -22.68
CA ASN A 137 0.98 -19.75 -24.12
C ASN A 137 2.49 -19.86 -24.39
N VAL A 138 3.01 -21.08 -24.39
CA VAL A 138 4.40 -21.34 -24.76
C VAL A 138 4.50 -21.33 -26.28
N ILE A 139 5.18 -20.34 -26.85
CA ILE A 139 5.60 -20.39 -28.25
C ILE A 139 6.96 -21.11 -28.27
N GLN A 140 6.94 -22.43 -28.51
CA GLN A 140 8.18 -23.17 -28.73
C GLN A 140 8.75 -22.80 -30.10
N LYS A 141 9.88 -22.08 -30.12
CA LYS A 141 10.68 -21.90 -31.34
C LYS A 141 11.76 -22.99 -31.34
N HIS A 142 11.60 -23.99 -32.21
CA HIS A 142 12.57 -25.06 -32.37
C HIS A 142 13.71 -24.54 -33.26
N GLU A 143 14.87 -24.22 -32.68
CA GLU A 143 16.08 -23.95 -33.46
C GLU A 143 16.91 -25.24 -33.52
N SER A 144 16.88 -25.89 -34.68
CA SER A 144 17.75 -27.03 -34.99
C SER A 144 19.16 -26.49 -35.22
N HIS A 145 20.10 -26.81 -34.32
CA HIS A 145 21.52 -26.72 -34.64
C HIS A 145 21.85 -27.78 -35.68
N THR A 146 22.23 -27.35 -36.88
CA THR A 146 23.02 -28.15 -37.80
C THR A 146 24.47 -28.09 -37.33
N ASP A 147 24.94 -29.15 -36.70
CA ASP A 147 26.36 -29.37 -36.47
C ASP A 147 27.06 -29.47 -37.84
N GLY A 148 28.08 -28.65 -38.04
CA GLY A 148 29.01 -28.70 -39.17
C GLY A 148 30.41 -29.00 -38.67
#